data_AF-A0A6I4IUG9-F1
#
_entry.id   AF-A0A6I4IUG9-F1
#
_cell.length_a   1.000
_cell.length_b   1.000
_cell.length_c   1.000
_cell.angle_alpha   90.00
_cell.angle_beta   90.00
_cell.angle_gamma   90.00
#
_symmetry.space_group_name_H-M   'P 1'
#
loop_
_entity.id
_entity.type
_entity.pdbx_description
1 polymer ?
#
loop_
_entity_poly.entity_id
_entity_poly.type
_entity_poly.pdbx_seq_one_letter_code
_entity_poly.pdbx_strand_id
1 'polypeptide(L)'
;MKTTSKKSVSETGHNKNIANFNSAIQILEEMNGLYNPTNPAITLTNLTPFKNQLTTVTNELNNKKPIYKNAVAQREERIEGLSKLITRTLNFAKSTGISETDKENLLSQAKKIRGASKSKNVNPETAETESISTAQLSYDSRIANLDTYINQLASHTTYIPNETELQINSLQNYQQELATLSNQVNAAGNAIITARKNRNDILYKNETNIIQLIKDIKAYLKALGSSAEPYYKAITKLKFRSI
;
A
#
# COMPACT_ATOMS: atom_id res chain seq x y z
N MET A 1 -19.32 30.28 -22.55
CA MET A 1 -18.99 30.71 -21.17
C MET A 1 -18.44 29.52 -20.40
N LYS A 2 -17.13 29.48 -20.13
CA LYS A 2 -16.51 28.47 -19.25
C LYS A 2 -16.63 28.99 -17.81
N THR A 3 -17.43 28.33 -16.99
CA THR A 3 -17.49 28.60 -15.55
C THR A 3 -16.19 28.08 -14.91
N THR A 4 -15.33 29.00 -14.48
CA THR A 4 -14.17 28.67 -13.64
C THR A 4 -14.67 28.26 -12.26
N SER A 5 -14.64 26.95 -11.98
CA SER A 5 -14.89 26.41 -10.64
C SER A 5 -13.91 27.06 -9.65
N LYS A 6 -14.41 27.94 -8.78
CA LYS A 6 -13.65 28.56 -7.69
C LYS A 6 -13.08 27.44 -6.81
N LYS A 7 -11.76 27.23 -6.84
CA LYS A 7 -11.08 26.30 -5.93
C LYS A 7 -11.41 26.71 -4.50
N SER A 8 -11.91 25.77 -3.70
CA SER A 8 -12.12 25.99 -2.27
C SER A 8 -10.78 26.35 -1.63
N VAL A 9 -10.74 27.49 -0.92
CA VAL A 9 -9.55 27.96 -0.17
C VAL A 9 -9.47 27.31 1.22
N SER A 10 -10.44 26.47 1.58
CA SER A 10 -10.43 25.77 2.86
C SER A 10 -9.52 24.54 2.75
N GLU A 11 -8.45 24.50 3.56
CA GLU A 11 -7.71 23.27 3.82
C GLU A 11 -8.67 22.20 4.37
N THR A 12 -8.72 21.04 3.72
CA THR A 12 -9.50 19.87 4.15
C THR A 12 -8.59 18.65 4.18
N GLY A 13 -8.86 17.70 5.06
CA GLY A 13 -8.01 16.51 5.19
C GLY A 13 -8.05 15.88 6.57
N HIS A 14 -7.48 14.67 6.69
CA HIS A 14 -7.33 13.98 7.98
C HIS A 14 -6.52 14.82 8.97
N ASN A 15 -5.38 15.37 8.54
CA ASN A 15 -4.54 16.22 9.39
C ASN A 15 -5.27 17.50 9.81
N LYS A 16 -6.10 18.07 8.94
CA LYS A 16 -6.88 19.26 9.29
C LYS A 16 -7.95 18.95 10.33
N ASN A 17 -8.62 17.80 10.21
CA ASN A 17 -9.56 17.34 11.24
C ASN A 17 -8.86 17.14 12.59
N ILE A 18 -7.66 16.55 12.61
CA ILE A 18 -6.86 16.37 13.83
C ILE A 18 -6.47 17.72 14.43
N ALA A 19 -5.96 18.65 13.60
CA ALA A 19 -5.61 19.99 14.05
C ALA A 19 -6.82 20.74 14.63
N ASN A 20 -7.98 20.66 13.97
CA ASN A 20 -9.22 21.25 14.45
C ASN A 20 -9.69 20.59 15.76
N PHE A 21 -9.55 19.28 15.92
CA PHE A 21 -9.87 18.60 17.18
C PHE A 21 -8.96 19.06 18.32
N ASN A 22 -7.67 19.23 18.06
CA ASN A 22 -6.71 19.78 19.03
C ASN A 22 -7.08 21.21 19.43
N SER A 23 -7.45 22.07 18.47
CA SER A 23 -7.93 23.42 18.76
C SER A 23 -9.24 23.41 19.56
N ALA A 24 -10.14 22.45 19.30
CA ALA A 24 -11.36 22.31 20.09
C ALA A 24 -11.03 21.99 21.55
N ILE A 25 -10.12 21.04 21.81
CA ILE A 25 -9.68 20.70 23.18
C ILE A 25 -9.06 21.92 23.89
N GLN A 26 -8.20 22.68 23.21
CA GLN A 26 -7.63 23.91 23.79
C GLN A 26 -8.71 24.93 24.17
N ILE A 27 -9.74 25.10 23.34
CA ILE A 27 -10.88 25.97 23.65
C ILE A 27 -11.61 25.48 24.92
N LEU A 28 -11.74 24.16 25.11
CA LEU A 28 -12.37 23.59 26.30
C LEU A 28 -11.52 23.76 27.56
N GLU A 29 -10.19 23.70 27.44
CA GLU A 29 -9.26 23.96 28.56
C GLU A 29 -9.39 25.41 29.06
N GLU A 30 -9.53 26.38 28.17
CA GLU A 30 -9.73 27.81 28.51
C GLU A 30 -11.05 28.09 29.25
N MET A 31 -12.02 27.19 29.18
CA MET A 31 -13.30 27.35 29.88
C MET A 31 -13.19 27.09 31.38
N ASN A 32 -12.11 26.46 31.86
CA ASN A 32 -11.93 26.12 33.27
C ASN A 32 -13.18 25.42 33.85
N GLY A 33 -13.65 25.83 35.04
CA GLY A 33 -14.81 25.25 35.70
C GLY A 33 -16.15 25.39 34.96
N LEU A 34 -16.23 26.23 33.92
CA LEU A 34 -17.43 26.32 33.07
C LEU A 34 -17.61 25.03 32.24
N TYR A 35 -16.53 24.34 31.89
CA TYR A 35 -16.59 23.06 31.18
C TYR A 35 -16.55 21.89 32.16
N ASN A 36 -17.73 21.39 32.52
CA ASN A 36 -17.87 20.28 33.47
C ASN A 36 -18.96 19.27 33.03
N PRO A 37 -18.75 18.55 31.91
CA PRO A 37 -19.73 17.60 31.41
C PRO A 37 -19.76 16.33 32.29
N THR A 38 -20.96 15.78 32.50
CA THR A 38 -21.14 14.46 33.15
C THR A 38 -21.02 13.29 32.19
N ASN A 39 -21.12 13.54 30.87
CA ASN A 39 -20.85 12.53 29.85
C ASN A 39 -19.34 12.20 29.82
N PRO A 40 -18.92 10.99 30.22
CA PRO A 40 -17.51 10.65 30.31
C PRO A 40 -16.76 10.83 28.99
N ALA A 41 -17.40 10.56 27.85
CA ALA A 41 -16.77 10.59 26.52
C ALA A 41 -16.21 11.98 26.13
N ILE A 42 -16.78 13.05 26.68
CA ILE A 42 -16.36 14.44 26.38
C ILE A 42 -15.67 15.13 27.57
N THR A 43 -15.40 14.43 28.67
CA THR A 43 -14.59 15.02 29.75
C THR A 43 -13.16 15.29 29.27
N LEU A 44 -12.52 16.36 29.75
CA LEU A 44 -11.12 16.68 29.40
C LEU A 44 -10.17 15.51 29.73
N THR A 45 -10.43 14.79 30.82
CA THR A 45 -9.68 13.59 31.22
C THR A 45 -9.68 12.50 30.15
N ASN A 46 -10.78 12.32 29.41
CA ASN A 46 -10.88 11.31 28.35
C ASN A 46 -10.53 11.85 26.95
N LEU A 47 -10.72 13.16 26.70
CA LEU A 47 -10.35 13.80 25.44
C LEU A 47 -8.82 13.91 25.25
N THR A 48 -8.06 14.11 26.33
CA THR A 48 -6.58 14.22 26.26
C THR A 48 -5.91 12.90 25.79
N PRO A 49 -6.21 11.72 26.36
CA PRO A 49 -5.76 10.45 25.82
C PRO A 49 -6.21 10.20 24.37
N PHE A 50 -7.43 10.61 24.01
CA PHE A 50 -7.95 10.47 22.64
C PHE A 50 -7.12 11.28 21.63
N LYS A 51 -6.68 12.49 22.00
CA LYS A 51 -5.73 13.29 21.22
C LYS A 51 -4.39 12.58 21.01
N ASN A 52 -3.86 11.92 22.03
CA ASN A 52 -2.62 11.14 21.90
C ASN A 52 -2.78 9.93 20.98
N GLN A 53 -3.95 9.28 20.99
CA GLN A 53 -4.27 8.21 20.04
C GLN A 53 -4.27 8.71 18.59
N LEU A 54 -4.86 9.89 18.32
CA LEU A 54 -4.85 10.51 16.98
C LEU A 54 -3.44 10.79 16.46
N THR A 55 -2.54 11.29 17.33
CA THR A 55 -1.12 11.48 16.98
C THR A 55 -0.45 10.15 16.69
N THR A 56 -0.71 9.13 17.51
CA THR A 56 -0.13 7.79 17.38
C THR A 56 -0.47 7.15 16.05
N VAL A 57 -1.75 7.07 15.69
CA VAL A 57 -2.17 6.45 14.41
C VAL A 57 -1.69 7.23 13.19
N THR A 58 -1.52 8.55 13.33
CA THR A 58 -0.97 9.40 12.25
C THR A 58 0.52 9.13 12.05
N ASN A 59 1.29 9.08 13.14
CA ASN A 59 2.72 8.77 13.11
C ASN A 59 2.96 7.35 12.61
N GLU A 60 2.15 6.39 13.03
CA GLU A 60 2.23 5.01 12.56
C GLU A 60 2.08 4.96 11.03
N LEU A 61 1.04 5.57 10.46
CA LEU A 61 0.85 5.60 9.01
C LEU A 61 2.01 6.30 8.28
N ASN A 62 2.53 7.39 8.83
CA ASN A 62 3.66 8.09 8.25
C ASN A 62 4.95 7.25 8.28
N ASN A 63 5.15 6.44 9.32
CA ASN A 63 6.28 5.52 9.42
C ASN A 63 6.16 4.32 8.46
N LYS A 64 4.95 3.82 8.19
CA LYS A 64 4.75 2.69 7.26
C LYS A 64 4.94 3.06 5.78
N LYS A 65 4.63 4.30 5.39
CA LYS A 65 4.79 4.78 3.99
C LYS A 65 6.20 4.60 3.41
N PRO A 66 7.29 5.09 4.04
CA PRO A 66 8.64 4.93 3.50
C PRO A 66 9.08 3.46 3.47
N ILE A 67 8.69 2.65 4.47
CA ILE A 67 9.00 1.22 4.50
C ILE A 67 8.45 0.51 3.25
N TYR A 68 7.19 0.77 2.90
CA TYR A 68 6.60 0.22 1.68
C TYR A 68 7.30 0.71 0.41
N LYS A 69 7.60 2.02 0.32
CA LYS A 69 8.32 2.58 -0.84
C LYS A 69 9.69 1.93 -1.03
N ASN A 70 10.44 1.76 0.06
CA ASN A 70 11.76 1.14 0.02
C ASN A 70 11.68 -0.33 -0.39
N ALA A 71 10.72 -1.09 0.15
CA ALA A 71 10.51 -2.48 -0.24
C ALA A 71 10.17 -2.63 -1.73
N VAL A 72 9.32 -1.74 -2.26
CA VAL A 72 8.99 -1.71 -3.70
C VAL A 72 10.23 -1.43 -4.53
N ALA A 73 11.01 -0.40 -4.18
CA ALA A 73 12.23 -0.02 -4.88
C ALA A 73 13.25 -1.16 -4.90
N GLN A 74 13.50 -1.81 -3.75
CA GLN A 74 14.44 -2.94 -3.65
C GLN A 74 14.03 -4.12 -4.53
N ARG A 75 12.73 -4.46 -4.57
CA ARG A 75 12.23 -5.53 -5.45
C ARG A 75 12.39 -5.16 -6.93
N GLU A 76 12.09 -3.91 -7.30
CA GLU A 76 12.20 -3.41 -8.66
C GLU A 76 13.64 -3.41 -9.16
N GLU A 77 14.56 -2.86 -8.37
CA GLU A 77 16.00 -2.88 -8.66
C GLU A 77 16.51 -4.31 -8.84
N ARG A 78 16.13 -5.21 -7.90
CA ARG A 78 16.67 -6.56 -7.91
C ARG A 78 16.18 -7.40 -9.09
N ILE A 79 14.97 -7.17 -9.58
CA ILE A 79 14.37 -7.95 -10.68
C ILE A 79 14.66 -7.38 -12.08
N GLU A 80 15.21 -6.17 -12.19
CA GLU A 80 15.52 -5.53 -13.48
C GLU A 80 16.44 -6.42 -14.35
N GLY A 81 17.45 -7.04 -13.74
CA GLY A 81 18.42 -7.91 -14.41
C GLY A 81 17.88 -9.29 -14.83
N LEU A 82 16.68 -9.68 -14.40
CA LEU A 82 16.16 -11.04 -14.56
C LEU A 82 16.10 -11.47 -16.04
N SER A 83 15.60 -10.61 -16.93
CA SER A 83 15.43 -10.97 -18.35
C SER A 83 16.76 -11.22 -19.06
N LYS A 84 17.82 -10.48 -18.69
CA LYS A 84 19.17 -10.67 -19.21
C LYS A 84 19.76 -11.99 -18.71
N LEU A 85 19.61 -12.28 -17.42
CA LEU A 85 20.07 -13.54 -16.81
C LEU A 85 19.40 -14.76 -17.46
N ILE A 86 18.08 -14.71 -17.65
CA ILE A 86 17.32 -15.78 -18.34
C ILE A 86 17.81 -16.00 -19.77
N THR A 87 18.13 -14.92 -20.50
CA THR A 87 18.65 -15.05 -21.86
C THR A 87 20.01 -15.75 -21.88
N ARG A 88 20.88 -15.45 -20.92
CA ARG A 88 22.21 -16.06 -20.80
C ARG A 88 22.14 -17.54 -20.43
N THR A 89 21.35 -17.88 -19.41
CA THR A 89 21.14 -19.27 -18.98
C THR A 89 20.53 -20.12 -20.11
N LEU A 90 19.59 -19.56 -20.88
CA LEU A 90 18.99 -20.24 -22.02
C LEU A 90 20.02 -20.51 -23.13
N ASN A 91 20.87 -19.54 -23.44
CA ASN A 91 21.90 -19.71 -24.46
C ASN A 91 22.97 -20.71 -24.02
N PHE A 92 23.34 -20.72 -22.74
CA PHE A 92 24.20 -21.77 -22.19
C PHE A 92 23.54 -23.15 -22.34
N ALA A 93 22.27 -23.30 -21.94
CA ALA A 93 21.55 -24.57 -22.10
C ALA A 93 21.54 -25.05 -23.57
N LYS A 94 21.36 -24.13 -24.53
CA LYS A 94 21.41 -24.44 -25.97
C LYS A 94 22.77 -24.93 -26.47
N SER A 95 23.87 -24.51 -25.85
CA SER A 95 25.22 -24.97 -26.21
C SER A 95 25.59 -26.33 -25.62
N THR A 96 24.72 -26.92 -24.79
CA THR A 96 24.93 -28.25 -24.21
C THR A 96 24.23 -29.34 -25.03
N GLY A 97 24.50 -30.60 -24.68
CA GLY A 97 23.87 -31.79 -25.26
C GLY A 97 22.42 -32.06 -24.84
N ILE A 98 21.69 -31.07 -24.31
CA ILE A 98 20.25 -31.18 -24.02
C ILE A 98 19.48 -31.47 -25.32
N SER A 99 18.41 -32.27 -25.23
CA SER A 99 17.56 -32.61 -26.39
C SER A 99 16.90 -31.36 -26.99
N GLU A 100 16.60 -31.36 -28.28
CA GLU A 100 15.91 -30.22 -28.91
C GLU A 100 14.53 -29.96 -28.29
N THR A 101 13.77 -31.01 -27.96
CA THR A 101 12.48 -30.90 -27.26
C THR A 101 12.64 -30.22 -25.90
N ASP A 102 13.68 -30.55 -25.13
CA ASP A 102 13.91 -29.93 -23.84
C ASP A 102 14.41 -28.48 -23.97
N LYS A 103 15.22 -28.17 -24.98
CA LYS A 103 15.60 -26.79 -25.31
C LYS A 103 14.37 -25.94 -25.67
N GLU A 104 13.39 -26.49 -26.38
CA GLU A 104 12.12 -25.83 -26.67
C GLU A 104 11.28 -25.61 -25.40
N ASN A 105 11.24 -26.58 -24.50
CA ASN A 105 10.59 -26.45 -23.19
C ASN A 105 11.22 -25.33 -22.36
N LEU A 106 12.55 -25.28 -22.28
CA LEU A 106 13.30 -24.21 -21.61
C LEU A 106 13.03 -22.85 -22.26
N LEU A 107 13.00 -22.78 -23.59
CA LEU A 107 12.66 -21.56 -24.32
C LEU A 107 11.24 -21.07 -24.00
N SER A 108 10.28 -21.99 -23.90
CA SER A 108 8.89 -21.69 -23.54
C SER A 108 8.79 -21.07 -22.15
N GLN A 109 9.45 -21.66 -21.14
CA GLN A 109 9.48 -21.08 -19.79
C GLN A 109 10.22 -19.74 -19.75
N ALA A 110 11.36 -19.63 -20.44
CA ALA A 110 12.12 -18.39 -20.55
C ALA A 110 11.31 -17.24 -21.18
N LYS A 111 10.36 -17.53 -22.08
CA LYS A 111 9.44 -16.52 -22.65
C LYS A 111 8.46 -15.98 -21.60
N LYS A 112 7.95 -16.83 -20.70
CA LYS A 112 7.04 -16.41 -19.61
C LYS A 112 7.73 -15.45 -18.65
N ILE A 113 8.99 -15.73 -18.28
CA ILE A 113 9.75 -14.89 -17.34
C ILE A 113 10.11 -13.52 -17.94
N ARG A 114 10.43 -13.49 -19.23
CA ARG A 114 10.84 -12.27 -19.97
C ARG A 114 9.68 -11.42 -20.46
N GLY A 115 8.45 -11.93 -20.47
CA GLY A 115 7.30 -11.25 -21.06
C GLY A 115 7.22 -11.31 -22.59
N ALA A 116 7.97 -12.20 -23.22
CA ALA A 116 8.03 -12.33 -24.68
C ALA A 116 7.03 -13.37 -25.25
N SER A 117 5.93 -13.64 -24.54
CA SER A 117 4.88 -14.52 -25.06
C SER A 117 4.12 -13.79 -26.15
N LYS A 118 4.10 -14.35 -27.37
CA LYS A 118 3.25 -13.82 -28.45
C LYS A 118 1.80 -13.84 -27.96
N SER A 119 1.08 -12.73 -28.12
CA SER A 119 -0.39 -12.81 -28.13
C SER A 119 -0.76 -13.80 -29.24
N LYS A 120 -1.69 -14.72 -28.96
CA LYS A 120 -2.31 -15.47 -30.06
C LYS A 120 -2.95 -14.42 -30.96
N ASN A 121 -2.53 -14.34 -32.22
CA ASN A 121 -3.26 -13.56 -33.22
C ASN A 121 -4.66 -14.18 -33.29
N VAL A 122 -5.65 -13.46 -32.79
CA VAL A 122 -7.03 -13.84 -32.96
C VAL A 122 -7.41 -13.38 -34.38
N ASN A 123 -7.92 -14.29 -35.20
CA ASN A 123 -8.36 -13.99 -36.56
C ASN A 123 -9.44 -12.89 -36.50
N PRO A 124 -9.26 -11.72 -37.14
CA PRO A 124 -10.23 -10.63 -37.09
C PRO A 124 -11.59 -10.98 -37.71
N GLU A 125 -11.68 -12.08 -38.48
CA GLU A 125 -12.94 -12.53 -39.08
C GLU A 125 -13.80 -13.43 -38.17
N THR A 126 -13.28 -13.91 -37.02
CA THR A 126 -14.03 -14.89 -36.18
C THR A 126 -14.03 -14.63 -34.67
N ALA A 127 -13.58 -13.49 -34.17
CA ALA A 127 -13.55 -13.27 -32.72
C ALA A 127 -14.01 -11.89 -32.25
N GLU A 128 -15.28 -11.82 -31.87
CA GLU A 128 -15.71 -10.98 -30.76
C GLU A 128 -15.23 -11.60 -29.45
N THR A 129 -13.95 -11.49 -29.13
CA THR A 129 -13.49 -11.72 -27.75
C THR A 129 -12.48 -10.64 -27.40
N GLU A 130 -12.77 -9.90 -26.34
CA GLU A 130 -11.80 -9.02 -25.71
C GLU A 130 -10.51 -9.81 -25.50
N SER A 131 -9.41 -9.34 -26.09
CA SER A 131 -8.12 -9.99 -25.93
C SER A 131 -7.68 -9.83 -24.48
N ILE A 132 -8.00 -10.80 -23.63
CA ILE A 132 -7.50 -10.86 -22.26
C ILE A 132 -5.99 -11.03 -22.37
N SER A 133 -5.24 -10.08 -21.79
CA SER A 133 -3.79 -10.22 -21.67
C SER A 133 -3.48 -11.49 -20.88
N THR A 134 -2.97 -12.51 -21.56
CA THR A 134 -2.55 -13.79 -20.95
C THR A 134 -1.12 -13.73 -20.38
N ALA A 135 -0.49 -12.56 -20.44
CA ALA A 135 0.88 -12.39 -19.98
C ALA A 135 0.95 -12.48 -18.45
N GLN A 136 1.55 -13.57 -17.94
CA GLN A 136 1.81 -13.81 -16.52
C GLN A 136 3.00 -12.96 -16.02
N LEU A 137 2.89 -11.63 -16.13
CA LEU A 137 3.99 -10.69 -15.89
C LEU A 137 4.02 -10.10 -14.47
N SER A 138 3.14 -10.53 -13.57
CA SER A 138 3.25 -10.12 -12.16
C SER A 138 4.59 -10.57 -11.57
N TYR A 139 5.11 -9.82 -10.59
CA TYR A 139 6.36 -10.19 -9.91
C TYR A 139 6.32 -11.63 -9.39
N ASP A 140 5.22 -12.01 -8.73
CA ASP A 140 5.05 -13.37 -8.19
C ASP A 140 5.00 -14.43 -9.31
N SER A 141 4.33 -14.14 -10.43
CA SER A 141 4.31 -15.06 -11.58
C SER A 141 5.70 -15.23 -12.19
N ARG A 142 6.48 -14.16 -12.31
CA ARG A 142 7.86 -14.23 -12.85
C ARG A 142 8.77 -15.02 -11.91
N ILE A 143 8.62 -14.86 -10.60
CA ILE A 143 9.37 -15.60 -9.56
C ILE A 143 9.00 -17.10 -9.59
N ALA A 144 7.72 -17.44 -9.69
CA ALA A 144 7.26 -18.83 -9.79
C ALA A 144 7.72 -19.50 -11.10
N ASN A 145 7.64 -18.78 -12.23
CA ASN A 145 8.16 -19.28 -13.50
C ASN A 145 9.69 -19.42 -13.47
N LEU A 146 10.41 -18.54 -12.75
CA LEU A 146 11.85 -18.67 -12.54
C LEU A 146 12.20 -19.95 -11.77
N ASP A 147 11.49 -20.27 -10.70
CA ASP A 147 11.68 -21.52 -9.96
C ASP A 147 11.46 -22.75 -10.85
N THR A 148 10.37 -22.75 -11.62
CA THR A 148 10.08 -23.82 -12.60
C THR A 148 11.21 -23.96 -13.62
N TYR A 149 11.73 -22.85 -14.14
CA TYR A 149 12.82 -22.84 -15.10
C TYR A 149 14.13 -23.35 -14.51
N ILE A 150 14.46 -22.98 -13.26
CA ILE A 150 15.64 -23.47 -12.55
C ILE A 150 15.56 -24.99 -12.34
N ASN A 151 14.39 -25.50 -11.93
CA ASN A 151 14.19 -26.93 -11.75
C ASN A 151 14.34 -27.72 -13.06
N GLN A 152 13.90 -27.15 -14.19
CA GLN A 152 14.14 -27.73 -15.51
C GLN A 152 15.63 -27.71 -15.90
N LEU A 153 16.36 -26.63 -15.63
CA LEU A 153 17.81 -26.61 -15.87
C LEU A 153 18.53 -27.66 -15.01
N ALA A 154 18.14 -27.78 -13.74
CA ALA A 154 18.74 -28.71 -12.78
C ALA A 154 18.47 -30.20 -13.12
N SER A 155 17.41 -30.51 -13.89
CA SER A 155 17.15 -31.89 -14.32
C SER A 155 18.07 -32.36 -15.46
N HIS A 156 18.88 -31.48 -16.04
CA HIS A 156 19.83 -31.82 -17.09
C HIS A 156 21.26 -31.89 -16.54
N THR A 157 21.83 -33.09 -16.48
CA THR A 157 23.20 -33.32 -16.00
C THR A 157 24.27 -32.63 -16.85
N THR A 158 23.96 -32.24 -18.09
CA THR A 158 24.87 -31.51 -18.99
C THR A 158 24.88 -29.99 -18.73
N TYR A 159 23.99 -29.46 -17.89
CA TYR A 159 23.98 -28.05 -17.52
C TYR A 159 25.00 -27.77 -16.42
N ILE A 160 26.27 -27.58 -16.80
CA ILE A 160 27.39 -27.37 -15.86
C ILE A 160 28.15 -26.08 -16.22
N PRO A 161 27.59 -24.89 -15.94
CA PRO A 161 28.27 -23.62 -16.23
C PRO A 161 29.43 -23.35 -15.27
N ASN A 162 30.50 -22.78 -15.83
CA ASN A 162 31.64 -22.30 -15.06
C ASN A 162 31.40 -20.89 -14.52
N GLU A 163 30.54 -20.11 -15.19
CA GLU A 163 30.14 -18.77 -14.77
C GLU A 163 29.25 -18.85 -13.52
N THR A 164 29.75 -18.35 -12.39
CA THR A 164 29.08 -18.45 -11.08
C THR A 164 27.62 -18.03 -11.11
N GLU A 165 27.29 -16.95 -11.80
CA GLU A 165 25.92 -16.42 -11.90
C GLU A 165 24.94 -17.31 -12.70
N LEU A 166 25.43 -18.22 -13.54
CA LEU A 166 24.61 -19.16 -14.30
C LEU A 166 24.42 -20.50 -13.57
N GLN A 167 25.19 -20.76 -12.52
CA GLN A 167 25.09 -21.99 -11.74
C GLN A 167 23.75 -22.12 -11.03
N ILE A 168 23.22 -23.36 -10.95
CA ILE A 168 21.92 -23.65 -10.33
C ILE A 168 21.80 -23.04 -8.93
N ASN A 169 22.82 -23.20 -8.08
CA ASN A 169 22.83 -22.64 -6.73
C ASN A 169 22.69 -21.11 -6.71
N SER A 170 23.37 -20.41 -7.62
CA SER A 170 23.26 -18.94 -7.73
C SER A 170 21.88 -18.51 -8.23
N LEU A 171 21.28 -19.26 -9.16
CA LEU A 171 19.93 -19.01 -9.65
C LEU A 171 18.89 -19.24 -8.55
N GLN A 172 19.04 -20.30 -7.75
CA GLN A 172 18.17 -20.59 -6.60
C GLN A 172 18.27 -19.48 -5.55
N ASN A 173 19.49 -19.04 -5.21
CA ASN A 173 19.68 -17.91 -4.30
C ASN A 173 19.01 -16.63 -4.82
N TYR A 174 19.13 -16.34 -6.12
CA TYR A 174 18.46 -15.20 -6.73
C TYR A 174 16.94 -15.31 -6.68
N GLN A 175 16.38 -16.49 -6.98
CA GLN A 175 14.95 -16.73 -6.90
C GLN A 175 14.42 -16.53 -5.47
N GLN A 176 15.14 -17.06 -4.47
CA GLN A 176 14.77 -16.95 -3.06
C GLN A 176 14.85 -15.50 -2.57
N GLU A 177 15.84 -14.74 -3.04
CA GLU A 177 15.96 -13.31 -2.75
C GLU A 177 14.77 -12.53 -3.33
N LEU A 178 14.40 -12.77 -4.58
CA LEU A 178 13.22 -12.15 -5.19
C LEU A 178 11.92 -12.51 -4.46
N ALA A 179 11.75 -13.77 -4.05
CA ALA A 179 10.60 -14.21 -3.26
C ALA A 179 10.54 -13.48 -1.91
N THR A 180 11.68 -13.33 -1.25
CA THR A 180 11.80 -12.60 0.02
C THR A 180 11.42 -11.13 -0.15
N LEU A 181 11.95 -10.46 -1.18
CA LEU A 181 11.62 -9.06 -1.48
C LEU A 181 10.13 -8.89 -1.83
N SER A 182 9.52 -9.82 -2.57
CA SER A 182 8.07 -9.77 -2.86
C SER A 182 7.24 -9.91 -1.59
N ASN A 183 7.62 -10.82 -0.69
CA ASN A 183 6.96 -10.96 0.62
C ASN A 183 7.09 -9.71 1.48
N GLN A 184 8.25 -9.02 1.46
CA GLN A 184 8.44 -7.75 2.16
C GLN A 184 7.51 -6.64 1.63
N VAL A 185 7.34 -6.55 0.29
CA VAL A 185 6.38 -5.60 -0.31
C VAL A 185 4.97 -5.90 0.16
N ASN A 186 4.56 -7.17 0.13
CA ASN A 186 3.22 -7.60 0.54
C ASN A 186 2.96 -7.29 2.03
N ALA A 187 3.91 -7.63 2.90
CA ALA A 187 3.83 -7.34 4.33
C ALA A 187 3.74 -5.83 4.60
N ALA A 188 4.58 -5.01 3.95
CA ALA A 188 4.57 -3.56 4.09
C ALA A 188 3.26 -2.93 3.55
N GLY A 189 2.72 -3.46 2.44
CA GLY A 189 1.44 -3.04 1.88
C GLY A 189 0.28 -3.30 2.84
N ASN A 190 0.21 -4.51 3.40
CA ASN A 190 -0.80 -4.88 4.40
C ASN A 190 -0.71 -4.03 5.67
N ALA A 191 0.51 -3.68 6.10
CA ALA A 191 0.72 -2.78 7.23
C ALA A 191 0.17 -1.37 6.95
N ILE A 192 0.30 -0.84 5.74
CA ILE A 192 -0.31 0.45 5.35
C ILE A 192 -1.84 0.38 5.37
N ILE A 193 -2.42 -0.72 4.86
CA ILE A 193 -3.88 -0.92 4.87
C ILE A 193 -4.40 -0.89 6.31
N THR A 194 -3.74 -1.63 7.21
CA THR A 194 -4.09 -1.67 8.63
C THR A 194 -3.95 -0.31 9.29
N ALA A 195 -2.84 0.40 9.07
CA ALA A 195 -2.64 1.75 9.61
C ALA A 195 -3.70 2.75 9.11
N ARG A 196 -4.10 2.66 7.84
CA ARG A 196 -5.20 3.48 7.28
C ARG A 196 -6.54 3.14 7.91
N LYS A 197 -6.83 1.85 8.12
CA LYS A 197 -8.04 1.40 8.83
C LYS A 197 -8.08 2.00 10.23
N ASN A 198 -7.03 1.78 11.04
CA ASN A 198 -6.97 2.28 12.43
C ASN A 198 -7.15 3.80 12.51
N ARG A 199 -6.49 4.56 11.61
CA ARG A 199 -6.68 6.00 11.53
C ARG A 199 -8.13 6.38 11.18
N ASN A 200 -8.73 5.73 10.19
CA ASN A 200 -10.11 6.01 9.77
C ASN A 200 -11.14 5.62 10.84
N ASP A 201 -10.86 4.58 11.61
CA ASP A 201 -11.71 4.13 12.71
C ASP A 201 -11.85 5.22 13.78
N ILE A 202 -10.72 5.76 14.26
CA ILE A 202 -10.70 6.84 15.27
C ILE A 202 -11.26 8.16 14.70
N LEU A 203 -11.01 8.43 13.42
CA LEU A 203 -11.48 9.67 12.80
C LEU A 203 -12.98 9.65 12.44
N TYR A 204 -13.52 8.51 12.01
CA TYR A 204 -14.81 8.50 11.30
C TYR A 204 -15.73 7.32 11.59
N LYS A 205 -15.21 6.13 11.91
CA LYS A 205 -16.02 4.90 11.83
C LYS A 205 -16.41 4.31 13.17
N ASN A 206 -15.58 4.43 14.20
CA ASN A 206 -15.91 3.93 15.54
C ASN A 206 -17.09 4.72 16.13
N GLU A 207 -17.84 4.11 17.05
CA GLU A 207 -18.93 4.82 17.75
C GLU A 207 -18.41 6.08 18.43
N THR A 208 -17.28 5.98 19.12
CA THR A 208 -16.52 7.14 19.62
C THR A 208 -15.45 7.54 18.62
N ASN A 209 -15.79 8.49 17.75
CA ASN A 209 -14.88 9.12 16.79
C ASN A 209 -14.92 10.65 16.90
N ILE A 210 -13.97 11.37 16.28
CA ILE A 210 -13.91 12.83 16.41
C ILE A 210 -15.18 13.56 15.93
N ILE A 211 -15.91 13.03 14.95
CA ILE A 211 -17.14 13.65 14.44
C ILE A 211 -18.22 13.56 15.51
N GLN A 212 -18.35 12.39 16.14
CA GLN A 212 -19.31 12.18 17.21
C GLN A 212 -18.96 13.01 18.45
N LEU A 213 -17.69 12.98 18.89
CA LEU A 213 -17.22 13.77 20.03
C LEU A 213 -17.47 15.26 19.85
N ILE A 214 -17.20 15.81 18.66
CA ILE A 214 -17.44 17.24 18.39
C ILE A 214 -18.93 17.58 18.36
N LYS A 215 -19.80 16.67 17.91
CA LYS A 215 -21.26 16.87 18.00
C LYS A 215 -21.70 16.95 19.46
N ASP A 216 -21.22 16.03 20.29
CA ASP A 216 -21.58 15.96 21.71
C ASP A 216 -21.04 17.16 22.49
N ILE A 217 -19.80 17.58 22.20
CA ILE A 217 -19.21 18.82 22.74
C ILE A 217 -20.08 20.03 22.37
N LYS A 218 -20.48 20.17 21.09
CA LYS A 218 -21.33 21.29 20.66
C LYS A 218 -22.70 21.27 21.33
N ALA A 219 -23.30 20.09 21.51
CA ALA A 219 -24.57 19.95 22.21
C ALA A 219 -24.46 20.38 23.67
N TYR A 220 -23.41 19.94 24.37
CA TYR A 220 -23.15 20.35 25.75
C TYR A 220 -22.92 21.86 25.88
N LEU A 221 -22.08 22.46 25.02
CA LEU A 221 -21.85 23.91 25.04
C LEU A 221 -23.13 24.70 24.79
N LYS A 222 -24.03 24.19 23.95
CA LYS A 222 -25.33 24.82 23.71
C LYS A 222 -26.25 24.75 24.95
N ALA A 223 -26.15 23.68 25.74
CA ALA A 223 -26.92 23.53 26.98
C ALA A 223 -26.50 24.53 28.08
N LEU A 224 -25.24 25.00 28.07
CA LEU A 224 -24.75 26.03 28.99
C LEU A 224 -25.25 27.46 28.67
N GLY A 225 -25.93 27.64 27.53
CA GLY A 225 -26.56 28.92 27.16
C GLY A 225 -25.54 30.04 26.92
N SER A 226 -25.93 31.28 27.25
CA SER A 226 -25.17 32.50 26.96
C SER A 226 -23.75 32.50 27.55
N SER A 227 -23.54 31.81 28.67
CA SER A 227 -22.22 31.71 29.33
C SER A 227 -21.15 31.04 28.45
N ALA A 228 -21.56 30.09 27.59
CA ALA A 228 -20.66 29.36 26.70
C ALA A 228 -20.74 29.82 25.23
N GLU A 229 -21.53 30.84 24.92
CA GLU A 229 -21.78 31.28 23.53
C GLU A 229 -20.51 31.64 22.75
N PRO A 230 -19.50 32.34 23.31
CA PRO A 230 -18.25 32.62 22.62
C PRO A 230 -17.50 31.33 22.23
N TYR A 231 -17.40 30.37 23.16
CA TYR A 231 -16.74 29.07 22.96
C TYR A 231 -17.49 28.20 21.94
N TYR A 232 -18.83 28.15 22.02
CA TYR A 232 -19.67 27.45 21.04
C TYR A 232 -19.47 27.99 19.62
N LYS A 233 -19.42 29.31 19.45
CA LYS A 233 -19.14 29.95 18.15
C LYS A 233 -17.75 29.60 17.65
N ALA A 234 -16.74 29.59 18.52
CA ALA A 234 -15.37 29.21 18.18
C ALA A 234 -15.30 27.76 17.66
N ILE A 235 -15.87 26.79 18.39
CA ILE A 235 -15.89 25.37 17.98
C ILE A 235 -16.72 25.17 16.70
N THR A 236 -17.76 25.95 16.45
CA THR A 236 -18.59 25.84 15.23
C THR A 236 -17.86 26.29 13.96
N LYS A 237 -16.87 27.18 14.10
CA LYS A 237 -15.99 27.58 12.98
C LYS A 237 -15.02 26.47 12.59
N LEU A 238 -14.65 25.59 13.52
CA LEU A 238 -13.83 24.41 13.25
C LEU A 238 -14.63 23.41 12.39
N LYS A 239 -14.14 23.14 11.18
CA LYS A 239 -14.82 22.28 10.20
C LYS A 239 -14.25 20.87 10.24
N PHE A 240 -15.15 19.91 10.38
CA PHE A 240 -14.82 18.49 10.36
C PHE A 240 -15.53 17.84 9.17
N ARG A 241 -14.81 17.05 8.38
CA ARG A 241 -15.36 16.33 7.23
C ARG A 241 -15.04 14.84 7.32
N SER A 242 -16.02 13.99 7.04
CA SER A 242 -15.72 12.59 6.69
C SER A 242 -15.08 12.57 5.30
N ILE A 243 -14.01 11.79 5.15
CA ILE A 243 -13.20 11.69 3.93
C ILE A 243 -13.05 10.22 3.58
#